data_AF-A0A1I4HDN9-F1
#
_entry.id   AF-A0A1I4HDN9-F1
#
_cell.length_a   1.000
_cell.length_b   1.000
_cell.length_c   1.000
_cell.angle_alpha   90.00
_cell.angle_beta   90.00
_cell.angle_gamma   90.00
#
_symmetry.space_group_name_H-M   'P 1'
#
loop_
_entity.id
_entity.type
_entity.pdbx_description
1 polymer ?
#
loop_
_entity_poly.entity_id
_entity_poly.type
_entity_poly.pdbx_seq_one_letter_code
_entity_poly.pdbx_strand_id
1 'polypeptide(L)' 'MALDLSDENWLTKSEFKSEFNLGESTYQTRMRKMTAGDSKFKHGYAKVSNKEVYINREVYNAWRSAEAEKNLFWVDY' A
#
# COMPACT_ATOMS: atom_id res chain seq x y z
N MET A 1 12.56 13.55 -7.05
CA MET A 1 11.15 13.67 -7.49
C MET A 1 10.38 14.25 -6.31
N ALA A 2 9.75 15.40 -6.50
CA ALA A 2 8.95 16.05 -5.46
C ALA A 2 7.74 15.16 -5.13
N LEU A 3 7.40 15.05 -3.85
CA LEU A 3 6.17 14.44 -3.40
C LEU A 3 5.01 15.32 -3.86
N ASP A 4 4.44 15.01 -5.02
CA ASP A 4 3.23 15.66 -5.50
C ASP A 4 2.05 15.11 -4.71
N LEU A 5 1.59 15.92 -3.75
CA LEU A 5 0.41 15.63 -2.92
C LEU A 5 -0.89 16.06 -3.61
N SER A 6 -0.81 16.63 -4.82
CA SER A 6 -1.95 16.95 -5.70
C SER A 6 -2.43 15.73 -6.50
N ASP A 7 -1.68 14.63 -6.47
CA ASP A 7 -2.09 13.34 -6.99
C ASP A 7 -3.31 12.84 -6.19
N GLU A 8 -4.49 12.80 -6.82
CA GLU A 8 -5.76 12.23 -6.28
C GLU A 8 -5.62 10.77 -5.79
N ASN A 9 -4.46 10.17 -6.01
CA ASN A 9 -4.12 8.83 -5.59
C ASN A 9 -3.76 8.70 -4.10
N TRP A 10 -3.53 9.79 -3.37
CA TRP A 10 -3.28 9.74 -1.93
C TRP A 10 -4.58 9.66 -1.13
N LEU A 11 -4.85 8.48 -0.57
CA LEU A 11 -6.03 8.21 0.24
C LEU A 11 -5.69 8.19 1.73
N THR A 12 -6.57 8.70 2.57
CA THR A 12 -6.46 8.47 4.02
C THR A 12 -6.66 6.99 4.34
N LYS A 13 -6.19 6.54 5.52
CA LYS A 13 -6.44 5.17 6.02
C LYS A 13 -7.93 4.77 5.92
N SER A 14 -8.84 5.69 6.25
CA SER A 14 -10.28 5.42 6.24
C SER A 14 -10.82 5.23 4.82
N GLU A 15 -10.46 6.12 3.90
CA GLU A 15 -10.87 6.04 2.48
C GLU A 15 -10.29 4.79 1.83
N PHE A 16 -9.01 4.52 2.04
CA PHE A 16 -8.35 3.33 1.54
C PHE A 16 -9.02 2.05 2.03
N LYS A 17 -9.35 1.96 3.33
CA LYS A 17 -10.08 0.81 3.87
C LYS A 17 -11.47 0.67 3.26
N SER A 18 -12.17 1.77 3.03
CA SER A 18 -13.49 1.78 2.41
C SER A 18 -13.43 1.32 0.95
N GLU A 19 -12.50 1.87 0.16
CA GLU A 19 -12.35 1.55 -1.26
C GLU A 19 -12.01 0.07 -1.49
N PHE A 20 -11.07 -0.46 -0.69
CA PHE A 20 -10.64 -1.85 -0.83
C PHE A 20 -11.42 -2.83 0.05
N ASN A 21 -12.47 -2.35 0.75
CA ASN A 21 -13.27 -3.11 1.70
C ASN A 21 -12.41 -3.94 2.68
N LEU A 22 -11.42 -3.28 3.31
CA LEU A 22 -10.41 -3.91 4.16
C LEU A 22 -10.71 -3.72 5.65
N GLY A 23 -10.67 -4.82 6.39
CA GLY A 23 -10.62 -4.80 7.85
C GLY A 23 -9.30 -4.23 8.37
N GLU A 24 -9.31 -3.79 9.64
CA GLU A 24 -8.15 -3.22 10.34
C GLU A 24 -6.93 -4.16 10.33
N SER A 25 -7.14 -5.45 10.63
CA SER A 25 -6.10 -6.47 10.68
C SER A 25 -5.48 -6.75 9.31
N THR A 26 -6.31 -6.83 8.27
CA THR A 26 -5.87 -7.03 6.89
C THR A 26 -5.05 -5.84 6.40
N TYR A 27 -5.53 -4.63 6.68
CA TYR A 27 -4.80 -3.40 6.37
C TYR A 27 -3.42 -3.38 7.03
N GLN A 28 -3.32 -3.63 8.34
CA GLN A 28 -2.04 -3.62 9.05
C GLN A 28 -1.06 -4.66 8.48
N THR A 29 -1.54 -5.86 8.17
CA THR A 29 -0.71 -6.92 7.59
C THR A 29 -0.18 -6.53 6.21
N ARG A 30 -1.03 -5.98 5.35
CA ARG A 30 -0.64 -5.53 4.00
C ARG A 30 0.33 -4.36 4.05
N MET A 31 0.07 -3.36 4.90
CA MET A 31 0.99 -2.24 5.06
C MET A 31 2.35 -2.67 5.59
N ARG A 32 2.39 -3.61 6.55
CA ARG A 32 3.65 -4.20 7.03
C ARG A 32 4.42 -4.88 5.90
N LYS A 33 3.75 -5.66 5.05
CA LYS A 33 4.41 -6.31 3.89
C LYS A 33 4.89 -5.30 2.85
N MET A 34 4.05 -4.31 2.52
CA MET A 34 4.37 -3.26 1.55
C MET A 34 5.55 -2.40 2.01
N THR A 35 5.69 -2.16 3.30
CA THR A 35 6.76 -1.33 3.90
C THR A 35 7.91 -2.15 4.48
N ALA A 36 7.88 -3.48 4.38
CA ALA A 36 8.92 -4.34 4.94
C ALA A 36 10.26 -4.14 4.23
N GLY A 37 11.34 -4.00 5.01
CA GLY A 37 12.72 -3.92 4.50
C GLY A 37 12.95 -2.74 3.56
N ASP A 38 13.69 -3.01 2.48
CA ASP A 38 14.00 -2.07 1.39
C ASP A 38 12.96 -2.16 0.26
N SER A 39 11.69 -2.25 0.64
CA SER A 39 10.61 -2.36 -0.34
C SER A 39 10.55 -1.09 -1.18
N LYS A 40 10.70 -1.26 -2.50
CA LYS A 40 10.53 -0.20 -3.49
C LYS A 40 9.18 0.51 -3.38
N PHE A 41 8.19 -0.07 -2.69
CA PHE A 41 6.85 0.47 -2.50
C PHE A 41 6.67 1.29 -1.22
N LYS A 42 7.71 1.42 -0.38
CA LYS A 42 7.65 2.16 0.90
C LYS A 42 7.28 3.64 0.71
N HIS A 43 7.60 4.22 -0.45
CA HIS A 43 7.25 5.61 -0.79
C HIS A 43 5.74 5.84 -0.94
N GLY A 44 4.94 4.79 -1.14
CA GLY A 44 3.48 4.87 -1.21
C GLY A 44 2.78 4.85 0.15
N TYR A 45 3.53 4.85 1.26
CA TYR A 45 3.00 4.85 2.60
C TYR A 45 3.58 6.03 3.39
N ALA A 46 2.74 7.01 3.71
CA ALA A 46 3.12 8.19 4.47
C ALA A 46 2.41 8.18 5.82
N LYS A 47 3.18 7.99 6.89
CA LYS A 47 2.71 8.13 8.27
C LYS A 47 3.17 9.48 8.81
N VAL A 48 2.28 10.46 8.78
CA VAL A 48 2.53 11.79 9.35
C VAL A 48 2.37 11.74 10.87
N SER A 49 1.36 11.01 11.36
CA SER A 49 1.11 10.79 12.78
C SER A 49 0.42 9.43 13.02
N ASN A 50 0.20 9.04 14.27
CA ASN A 50 -0.59 7.83 14.59
C ASN A 50 -2.04 7.93 14.08
N LYS A 51 -2.56 9.16 13.93
CA LYS A 51 -3.91 9.43 13.42
C LYS A 51 -3.96 9.77 11.93
N GLU A 52 -2.85 10.28 11.38
CA GLU A 52 -2.76 10.75 10.00
C GLU A 52 -1.83 9.83 9.21
N VAL A 53 -2.46 8.94 8.46
CA VAL A 53 -1.81 7.97 7.58
C VAL A 53 -2.42 8.11 6.19
N TYR A 54 -1.54 8.28 5.21
CA TYR A 54 -1.88 8.39 3.80
C TYR A 54 -1.25 7.23 3.04
N ILE A 55 -2.01 6.67 2.11
CA ILE A 55 -1.62 5.55 1.28
C ILE A 55 -1.85 5.95 -0.17
N ASN A 56 -0.80 5.86 -0.99
CA ASN A 56 -0.92 6.07 -2.41
C ASN A 56 -1.50 4.81 -3.08
N ARG A 57 -2.64 4.99 -3.74
CA ARG A 57 -3.41 3.96 -4.43
C ARG A 57 -2.63 3.26 -5.53
N GLU A 58 -1.88 4.01 -6.35
CA GLU A 58 -1.12 3.46 -7.46
C GLU A 58 0.02 2.58 -6.97
N VAL A 59 0.79 3.08 -5.98
CA VAL A 59 1.90 2.32 -5.40
C VAL A 59 1.39 1.05 -4.73
N TYR A 60 0.23 1.11 -4.06
CA TYR A 60 -0.40 -0.07 -3.47
C TYR A 60 -0.88 -1.07 -4.53
N ASN A 61 -1.49 -0.62 -5.63
CA ASN A 61 -1.89 -1.51 -6.73
C ASN A 61 -0.66 -2.14 -7.41
N ALA A 62 0.41 -1.37 -7.62
CA ALA A 62 1.67 -1.89 -8.15
C ALA A 62 2.30 -2.93 -7.21
N TRP A 63 2.28 -2.69 -5.89
CA TRP A 63 2.70 -3.67 -4.90
C TRP A 63 1.84 -4.94 -4.94
N ARG A 64 0.53 -4.79 -5.05
CA ARG A 64 -0.40 -5.92 -5.14
C ARG A 64 -0.17 -6.76 -6.40
N SER A 65 0.04 -6.11 -7.54
CA SER A 65 0.40 -6.79 -8.80
C SER A 65 1.71 -7.53 -8.64
N ALA A 66 2.73 -6.90 -8.05
CA ALA A 66 4.02 -7.55 -7.82
C ALA A 66 3.95 -8.72 -6.80
N GLU A 67 3.09 -8.63 -5.77
CA GLU A 67 2.82 -9.78 -4.88
C GLU A 67 2.07 -10.90 -5.60
N ALA A 68 1.13 -10.57 -6.50
CA ALA A 68 0.41 -11.55 -7.31
C ALA A 68 1.35 -12.26 -8.31
N GLU A 69 2.23 -11.52 -8.97
CA GLU A 69 3.27 -12.06 -9.86
C GLU A 69 4.25 -12.97 -9.08
N LYS A 70 4.64 -12.55 -7.87
CA LYS A 70 5.45 -13.42 -6.99
C LYS A 70 4.71 -14.70 -6.59
N ASN A 71 3.41 -14.65 -6.33
CA ASN A 71 2.63 -15.85 -6.01
C ASN A 71 2.43 -16.76 -7.24
N LEU A 72 2.23 -16.19 -8.43
CA LEU A 72 2.12 -16.94 -9.69
C LEU A 72 3.40 -17.73 -9.98
N PHE A 73 4.57 -17.20 -9.62
CA PHE A 73 5.85 -17.88 -9.82
C PHE A 73 6.05 -19.12 -8.93
N TRP A 74 5.20 -19.36 -7.93
CA TRP A 74 5.29 -20.51 -7.00
C TRP A 74 4.16 -21.53 -7.17
N VAL A 75 3.30 -21.38 -8.20
CA VAL A 75 2.27 -22.36 -8.57
C VAL A 75 2.66 -23.02 -9.91
N ASP A 76 3.87 -23.57 -9.98
CA ASP A 76 4.24 -24.56 -11.00
C ASP A 76 5.40 -25.39 -10.43
N TYR A 77 5.04 -26.35 -9.57
CA TYR A 77 5.89 -27.50 -9.23
C TYR A 77 5.05 -28.68 -8.77
#